data_AF-A0A399D121-F1
#
_entry.id   AF-A0A399D121-F1
#
_cell.length_a   1.000
_cell.length_b   1.000
_cell.length_c   1.000
_cell.angle_alpha   90.00
_cell.angle_beta   90.00
_cell.angle_gamma   90.00
#
_symmetry.space_group_name_H-M   'P 1'
#
loop_
_entity.id
_entity.type
_entity.pdbx_description
1 polymer ?
#
loop_
_entity_poly.entity_id
_entity_poly.type
_entity_poly.pdbx_seq_one_letter_code
_entity_poly.pdbx_strand_id
1 'polypeptide(L)' 'MQEEVTFKEIQKEELPETVTAAIQDAYADYTLSKAYVGSDSSYKVELTQGDENIAVFFNANGEFLKVERADKGGTEEPQ' A
#
# COMPACT_ATOMS: atom_id res chain seq x y z
N MET A 1 10.65 -14.30 -21.28
CA MET A 1 11.11 -13.15 -20.47
C MET A 1 10.12 -13.05 -19.33
N GLN A 2 10.53 -13.34 -18.10
CA GLN A 2 9.67 -13.07 -16.94
C GLN A 2 9.74 -11.56 -16.76
N GLU A 3 8.62 -10.89 -16.94
CA GLU A 3 8.50 -9.48 -16.58
C GLU A 3 8.57 -9.47 -15.05
N GLU A 4 9.77 -9.20 -14.52
CA GLU A 4 9.98 -9.12 -13.08
C GLU A 4 9.28 -7.85 -12.62
N VAL A 5 8.05 -8.00 -12.11
CA VAL A 5 7.32 -6.91 -11.49
C VAL A 5 8.15 -6.44 -10.31
N THR A 6 8.91 -5.38 -10.54
CA THR A 6 9.89 -4.85 -9.61
C THR A 6 9.18 -3.81 -8.77
N PHE A 7 9.13 -4.05 -7.47
CA PHE A 7 8.66 -3.06 -6.50
C PHE A 7 9.84 -2.19 -6.12
N LYS A 8 9.84 -0.96 -6.62
CA LYS A 8 10.87 0.02 -6.30
C LYS A 8 10.42 0.80 -5.07
N GLU A 9 11.27 0.86 -4.05
CA GLU A 9 11.04 1.72 -2.89
C GLU A 9 11.03 3.17 -3.38
N ILE A 10 9.96 3.88 -3.06
CA ILE A 10 9.75 5.28 -3.40
C ILE A 10 9.36 6.06 -2.15
N GLN A 11 9.50 7.38 -2.21
CA GLN A 11 8.97 8.24 -1.17
C GLN A 11 7.46 8.39 -1.32
N LYS A 12 6.77 8.66 -0.20
CA LYS A 12 5.36 9.05 -0.20
C LYS A 12 5.05 10.31 -1.03
N GLU A 13 6.07 11.06 -1.39
CA GLU A 13 5.98 12.23 -2.28
C GLU A 13 5.91 11.83 -3.76
N GLU A 14 6.33 10.61 -4.11
CA GLU A 14 6.15 10.04 -5.45
C GLU A 14 4.79 9.37 -5.64
N LEU A 15 4.06 9.17 -4.53
CA LEU A 15 2.67 8.77 -4.59
C LEU A 15 1.85 9.97 -5.11
N PRO A 16 0.88 9.74 -6.01
CA PRO A 16 -0.08 10.77 -6.40
C PRO A 16 -0.69 11.42 -5.17
N GLU A 17 -0.90 12.74 -5.20
CA GLU A 17 -1.56 13.46 -4.08
C GLU A 17 -2.88 12.80 -3.68
N THR A 18 -3.61 12.22 -4.64
CA THR A 18 -4.82 11.44 -4.41
C THR A 18 -4.59 10.21 -3.52
N VAL A 19 -3.53 9.44 -3.78
CA VAL A 19 -3.15 8.25 -2.97
C VAL A 19 -2.69 8.69 -1.58
N THR A 20 -1.78 9.68 -1.53
CA THR A 20 -1.19 10.15 -0.27
C THR A 20 -2.25 10.77 0.63
N ALA A 21 -3.16 11.58 0.07
CA ALA A 21 -4.27 12.16 0.81
C ALA A 21 -5.24 11.09 1.31
N ALA A 22 -5.61 10.11 0.47
CA ALA A 22 -6.48 9.01 0.89
C ALA A 22 -5.84 8.18 2.03
N ILE A 23 -4.53 7.93 1.96
CA ILE A 23 -3.81 7.23 3.03
C ILE A 23 -3.75 8.08 4.30
N GLN A 24 -3.43 9.37 4.19
CA GLN A 24 -3.35 10.24 5.34
C GLN A 24 -4.71 10.51 5.98
N ASP A 25 -5.81 10.45 5.22
CA ASP A 25 -7.16 10.62 5.73
C ASP A 25 -7.69 9.32 6.36
N ALA A 26 -7.61 8.21 5.62
CA ALA A 26 -8.10 6.90 6.08
C ALA A 26 -7.20 6.24 7.13
N TYR A 27 -5.90 6.50 7.07
CA TYR A 27 -4.87 5.93 7.93
C TYR A 27 -4.03 7.02 8.61
N ALA A 28 -4.66 8.12 9.02
CA ALA A 28 -4.03 9.22 9.77
C ALA A 28 -3.30 8.75 11.03
N ASP A 29 -3.88 7.76 11.71
CA ASP A 29 -3.35 7.13 12.92
C ASP A 29 -2.26 6.08 12.63
N TYR A 30 -2.01 5.76 11.36
CA TYR A 30 -0.92 4.89 10.98
C TYR A 30 0.27 5.73 10.48
N THR A 31 1.46 5.31 10.87
CA THR A 31 2.69 5.89 10.37
C THR A 31 3.07 5.21 9.07
N LEU A 32 3.08 5.96 7.96
CA LEU A 32 3.66 5.50 6.70
C LEU A 32 5.15 5.20 6.94
N SER A 33 5.47 3.93 6.95
CA SER A 33 6.83 3.45 7.18
C SER A 33 7.59 3.40 5.86
N LYS A 34 6.96 2.88 4.81
CA LYS A 34 7.57 2.73 3.48
C LYS A 34 6.54 2.81 2.37
N ALA A 35 6.95 3.26 1.19
CA ALA A 35 6.13 3.20 -0.01
C ALA A 35 6.93 2.56 -1.15
N TYR A 36 6.22 1.89 -2.04
CA TYR A 36 6.76 1.14 -3.15
C TYR A 36 5.88 1.35 -4.36
N VAL A 37 6.49 1.50 -5.53
CA VAL A 37 5.79 1.48 -6.81
C VAL A 37 6.19 0.22 -7.55
N GLY A 38 5.19 -0.56 -7.94
CA GLY A 38 5.34 -1.69 -8.84
C GLY A 38 5.33 -1.19 -10.28
N SER A 39 6.14 -1.83 -11.13
CA SER A 39 6.17 -1.56 -12.57
C SER A 39 4.81 -1.75 -13.27
N ASP A 40 3.84 -2.40 -12.61
CA ASP A 40 2.45 -2.58 -13.05
C ASP A 40 1.54 -1.38 -12.74
N SER A 41 2.10 -0.22 -12.34
CA SER A 41 1.34 0.96 -11.89
C SER A 41 0.54 0.74 -10.60
N SER A 42 0.92 -0.27 -9.82
CA SER A 42 0.42 -0.54 -8.48
C SER A 42 1.34 0.09 -7.44
N TYR A 43 0.79 0.72 -6.41
CA TYR A 43 1.51 1.35 -5.31
C TYR A 43 1.30 0.54 -4.05
N LYS A 44 2.35 0.01 -3.45
CA LYS A 44 2.29 -0.68 -2.16
C LYS A 44 2.84 0.26 -1.09
N VAL A 45 2.05 0.56 -0.07
CA VAL A 45 2.46 1.40 1.05
C VAL A 45 2.37 0.59 2.33
N GLU A 46 3.44 0.56 3.09
CA GLU A 46 3.50 -0.10 4.39
C GLU A 46 3.29 0.95 5.49
N LEU A 47 2.25 0.70 6.27
CA LEU A 47 1.74 1.52 7.35
C LEU A 47 1.95 0.75 8.66
N THR A 48 2.43 1.44 9.68
CA THR A 48 2.66 0.88 11.01
C THR A 48 1.91 1.70 12.04
N GLN A 49 1.11 1.06 12.88
CA GLN A 49 0.40 1.67 13.99
C GLN A 49 0.75 0.92 15.27
N GLY A 50 1.60 1.51 16.11
CA GLY A 50 2.07 0.86 17.33
C GLY A 50 2.77 -0.46 17.01
N ASP A 51 2.11 -1.56 17.38
CA ASP A 51 2.57 -2.93 17.15
C ASP A 51 1.97 -3.58 15.88
N GLU A 52 0.99 -2.95 15.23
CA GLU A 52 0.34 -3.44 14.00
C GLU A 52 1.08 -2.93 12.76
N ASN A 53 1.38 -3.82 11.80
CA ASN A 53 1.89 -3.43 10.49
C ASN A 53 0.96 -3.92 9.38
N ILE A 54 0.61 -3.01 8.46
CA ILE A 54 -0.30 -3.27 7.36
C ILE A 54 0.32 -2.78 6.04
N ALA A 55 0.11 -3.51 4.96
CA ALA A 55 0.48 -3.13 3.61
C ALA A 55 -0.78 -2.80 2.82
N VAL A 56 -0.97 -1.53 2.48
CA VAL A 56 -2.06 -1.05 1.62
C VAL A 56 -1.57 -0.95 0.18
N PHE A 57 -2.38 -1.40 -0.77
CA PHE A 57 -2.10 -1.36 -2.19
C PHE A 57 -3.08 -0.39 -2.84
N PHE A 58 -2.56 0.48 -3.70
CA PHE A 58 -3.30 1.51 -4.42
C PHE A 58 -2.98 1.44 -5.90
N ASN A 59 -3.87 1.93 -6.75
CA ASN A 59 -3.58 2.14 -8.17
C ASN A 59 -3.05 3.56 -8.42
N ALA A 60 -2.58 3.83 -9.64
CA ALA A 60 -2.12 5.16 -10.06
C ALA A 60 -3.19 6.27 -10.01
N ASN A 61 -4.47 5.91 -9.86
CA ASN A 61 -5.57 6.88 -9.78
C ASN A 61 -5.87 7.32 -8.33
N GLY A 62 -5.25 6.73 -7.30
CA GLY A 62 -5.67 6.99 -5.91
C GLY A 62 -6.67 5.97 -5.37
N GLU A 63 -7.03 4.97 -6.14
CA GLU A 63 -8.02 3.98 -5.74
C GLU A 63 -7.36 2.91 -4.87
N PHE A 64 -7.93 2.69 -3.69
CA PHE A 64 -7.51 1.64 -2.79
C PHE A 64 -7.87 0.28 -3.39
N LEU A 65 -6.85 -0.57 -3.60
CA LEU A 65 -7.00 -1.92 -4.16
C LEU A 65 -7.21 -2.95 -3.05
N LYS A 66 -6.30 -2.99 -2.07
CA LYS A 66 -6.37 -3.95 -0.96
C LYS A 66 -5.51 -3.53 0.24
N VAL A 67 -5.78 -4.11 1.40
CA VAL A 67 -4.92 -4.03 2.59
C VAL A 67 -4.59 -5.44 3.08
N GLU A 68 -3.33 -5.66 3.43
CA GLU A 68 -2.85 -6.88 4.07
C GLU A 68 -2.30 -6.54 5.46
N ARG A 69 -2.86 -7.12 6.52
CA ARG A 69 -2.34 -6.95 7.90
C ARG A 69 -1.41 -8.11 8.25
N ALA A 70 -0.31 -7.83 8.94
CA ALA A 70 0.70 -8.84 9.29
C ALA A 70 0.27 -9.79 10.44
N ASP A 71 -0.74 -9.42 11.22
CA ASP A 71 -1.28 -10.21 12.34
C ASP A 71 -2.17 -11.37 11.85
N LYS A 72 -1.51 -12.48 11.50
CA LYS A 72 -2.03 -13.87 11.37
C LYS A 72 -3.55 -14.06 11.51
N GLY A 73 -4.25 -14.18 10.36
CA GLY A 73 -5.44 -15.03 10.20
C GLY A 73 -6.70 -14.35 9.64
N GLY A 74 -7.09 -14.73 8.42
CA GLY A 74 -8.38 -14.33 7.84
C GLY A 74 -8.49 -14.54 6.33
N THR A 75 -8.51 -15.79 5.89
CA THR A 75 -9.10 -16.24 4.62
C THR A 75 -10.53 -15.70 4.49
N GLU A 76 -10.95 -15.16 3.35
CA GLU A 76 -12.30 -15.29 2.77
C GLU A 76 -12.44 -14.46 1.48
N GLU A 77 -12.18 -15.09 0.33
CA GLU A 77 -13.02 -14.88 -0.85
C GLU A 77 -13.53 -16.28 -1.24
N PRO A 78 -14.80 -16.63 -0.95
CA PRO A 78 -15.45 -17.70 -1.69
C PRO A 78 -15.89 -17.12 -3.05
N GLN A 79 -15.23 -17.55 -4.13
CA GLN A 79 -15.83 -17.57 -5.47
C GLN A 79 -16.02 -19.02 -5.90
#